data_AF-A0A2G9U036-F1
#
_entry.id   AF-A0A2G9U036-F1
#
_cell.length_a   1.000
_cell.length_b   1.000
_cell.length_c   1.000
_cell.angle_alpha   90.00
_cell.angle_beta   90.00
_cell.angle_gamma   90.00
#
_symmetry.space_group_name_H-M   'P 1'
#
loop_
_entity.id
_entity.type
_entity.pdbx_description
1 polymer ?
#
loop_
_entity_poly.entity_id
_entity_poly.type
_entity_poly.pdbx_seq_one_letter_code
_entity_poly.pdbx_strand_id
1 'polypeptide(L)'
;MERFPSLPVIGRCHDYEIDAKFIYECGGCGQKVRRHTKSLDIDRKICGICKSRFTLQVRARTKKATGAGDASELNPFARFVKENYGKHKGPGVKHGEVMRILAQLYKEKTTTTASVEDTDSQEPLDMSVTECPEPLDMSVLSIHD
;
A
#
# COMPACT_ATOMS: atom_id res chain seq x y z
N MET A 1 -22.36 -25.93 -27.57
CA MET A 1 -21.64 -26.74 -26.57
C MET A 1 -21.01 -25.81 -25.56
N GLU A 2 -21.75 -25.46 -24.51
CA GLU A 2 -21.19 -24.79 -23.34
C GLU A 2 -20.62 -25.89 -22.44
N ARG A 3 -19.31 -26.07 -22.51
CA ARG A 3 -18.60 -27.18 -21.83
C ARG A 3 -18.58 -26.98 -20.30
N PHE A 4 -18.93 -25.79 -19.82
CA PHE A 4 -18.97 -25.40 -18.40
C PHE A 4 -20.07 -24.36 -18.13
N PRO A 5 -21.30 -24.77 -17.79
CA PRO A 5 -22.44 -23.85 -17.58
C PRO A 5 -22.35 -23.03 -16.29
N SER A 6 -21.45 -23.39 -15.37
CA SER A 6 -21.23 -22.70 -14.10
C SER A 6 -20.18 -21.59 -14.16
N LEU A 7 -19.38 -21.55 -15.23
CA LEU A 7 -18.33 -20.54 -15.40
C LEU A 7 -18.85 -19.41 -16.29
N PRO A 8 -18.65 -18.14 -15.90
CA PRO A 8 -18.97 -17.02 -16.77
C PRO A 8 -18.13 -17.10 -18.05
N VAL A 9 -18.62 -16.48 -19.13
CA VAL A 9 -17.90 -16.40 -20.39
C VAL A 9 -16.59 -15.65 -20.16
N ILE A 10 -15.46 -16.36 -20.28
CA ILE A 10 -14.13 -15.80 -20.05
C ILE A 10 -13.78 -14.88 -21.23
N GLY A 11 -13.59 -13.59 -20.94
CA GLY A 11 -13.05 -12.62 -21.89
C GLY A 11 -11.57 -12.90 -22.19
N ARG A 12 -11.14 -12.62 -23.43
CA ARG A 12 -9.72 -12.73 -23.83
C ARG A 12 -8.88 -11.52 -23.44
N CYS A 13 -9.53 -10.37 -23.20
CA CYS A 13 -8.89 -9.12 -22.85
C CYS A 13 -8.98 -8.89 -21.35
N HIS A 14 -8.01 -8.15 -20.81
CA HIS A 14 -8.03 -7.70 -19.42
C HIS A 14 -8.95 -6.49 -19.28
N ASP A 15 -9.80 -6.49 -18.25
CA ASP A 15 -10.74 -5.39 -17.97
C ASP A 15 -10.18 -4.35 -16.97
N TYR A 16 -8.92 -4.48 -16.56
CA TYR A 16 -8.29 -3.53 -15.64
C TYR A 16 -7.54 -2.40 -16.35
N GLU A 17 -7.55 -1.21 -15.74
CA GLU A 17 -6.72 -0.10 -16.20
C GLU A 17 -5.28 -0.26 -15.71
N ILE A 18 -4.32 -0.21 -16.63
CA ILE A 18 -2.89 -0.32 -16.30
C ILE A 18 -2.34 1.03 -15.84
N ASP A 19 -1.98 1.11 -14.56
CA ASP A 19 -1.27 2.26 -14.01
C ASP A 19 0.23 2.23 -14.36
N ALA A 20 0.64 3.19 -15.20
CA ALA A 20 2.02 3.34 -15.62
C ALA A 20 2.64 4.64 -15.07
N LYS A 21 3.93 4.58 -14.71
CA LYS A 21 4.70 5.73 -14.21
C LYS A 21 5.02 6.73 -15.32
N PHE A 22 5.36 6.24 -16.52
CA PHE A 22 5.78 7.06 -17.64
C PHE A 22 4.64 7.10 -18.66
N ILE A 23 4.11 8.29 -18.91
CA ILE A 23 3.07 8.54 -19.90
C ILE A 23 3.66 9.43 -20.97
N TYR A 24 3.61 8.97 -22.22
CA TYR A 24 4.06 9.73 -23.37
C TYR A 24 2.83 10.28 -24.07
N GLU A 25 2.65 11.60 -24.04
CA GLU A 25 1.52 12.29 -24.66
C GLU A 25 1.95 12.89 -25.99
N CYS A 26 1.16 12.68 -27.03
CA CYS A 26 1.41 13.22 -28.34
C CYS A 26 1.03 14.70 -28.40
N GLY A 27 1.96 15.58 -28.80
CA GLY A 27 1.70 17.03 -28.85
C GLY A 27 0.64 17.47 -29.87
N GLY A 28 0.42 16.70 -30.95
CA GLY A 28 -0.60 17.00 -31.96
C GLY A 28 -1.98 16.43 -31.65
N CYS A 29 -2.11 15.10 -31.59
CA CYS A 29 -3.40 14.42 -31.45
C CYS A 29 -3.77 13.98 -30.03
N GLY A 30 -2.93 14.27 -29.02
CA GLY A 30 -3.21 13.92 -27.62
C GLY A 30 -3.17 12.42 -27.27
N GLN A 31 -2.71 11.56 -28.19
CA GLN A 31 -2.59 10.12 -27.95
C GLN A 31 -1.62 9.82 -26.79
N LYS A 32 -2.01 8.92 -25.88
CA LYS A 32 -1.22 8.61 -24.66
C LYS A 32 -0.68 7.18 -24.70
N VAL A 33 0.64 7.05 -24.64
CA VAL A 33 1.33 5.76 -24.55
C VAL A 33 1.83 5.57 -23.12
N ARG A 34 1.29 4.56 -22.42
CA ARG A 34 1.65 4.21 -21.05
C ARG A 34 2.80 3.19 -21.02
N ARG A 35 3.87 3.43 -20.25
CA ARG A 35 5.03 2.55 -20.07
C ARG A 35 5.50 2.49 -18.61
N HIS A 36 5.93 1.31 -18.16
CA HIS A 36 6.47 1.12 -16.80
C HIS A 36 7.93 1.58 -16.67
N THR A 37 8.67 1.65 -17.78
CA THR A 37 10.05 2.13 -17.86
C THR A 37 10.17 3.31 -18.82
N LYS A 38 11.23 4.11 -18.67
CA LYS A 38 11.56 5.22 -19.59
C LYS A 38 12.25 4.69 -20.84
N SER A 39 11.55 3.87 -21.62
CA SER A 39 12.10 3.15 -22.79
C SER A 39 11.72 3.77 -24.14
N LEU A 40 10.82 4.74 -24.16
CA LEU A 40 10.44 5.41 -25.40
C LEU A 40 11.31 6.65 -25.62
N ASP A 41 12.16 6.57 -26.65
CA ASP A 41 12.99 7.68 -27.13
C ASP A 41 12.14 8.68 -27.92
N ILE A 42 11.91 9.85 -27.35
CA ILE A 42 11.05 10.90 -27.91
C ILE A 42 11.62 11.46 -29.23
N ASP A 43 12.93 11.49 -29.37
CA ASP A 43 13.58 12.06 -30.57
C ASP A 43 13.49 11.14 -31.78
N ARG A 44 13.50 9.82 -31.53
CA ARG A 44 13.48 8.79 -32.58
C ARG A 44 12.06 8.36 -32.93
N LYS A 45 11.13 8.42 -31.98
CA LYS A 45 9.76 7.93 -32.14
C LYS A 45 8.79 9.09 -32.31
N ILE A 46 8.03 9.05 -33.40
CA ILE A 46 6.96 10.00 -33.71
C ILE A 46 5.60 9.31 -33.63
N CYS A 47 4.54 10.09 -33.47
CA CYS A 47 3.19 9.56 -33.45
C CYS A 47 2.81 8.95 -34.80
N GLY A 48 2.27 7.73 -34.80
CA GLY A 48 1.81 7.06 -36.03
C GLY A 48 0.59 7.72 -36.68
N ILE A 49 -0.14 8.57 -35.96
CA ILE A 49 -1.37 9.22 -36.43
C ILE A 49 -1.06 10.59 -37.05
N CYS A 50 -0.52 11.51 -36.25
CA CYS A 50 -0.29 12.90 -36.66
C CYS A 50 1.18 13.25 -36.91
N LYS A 51 2.11 12.29 -36.78
CA LYS A 51 3.55 12.46 -37.00
C LYS A 51 4.25 13.51 -36.10
N SER A 52 3.56 14.05 -35.09
CA SER A 52 4.19 14.94 -34.10
C SER A 52 5.04 14.16 -33.10
N ARG A 53 5.88 14.88 -32.35
CA ARG A 53 6.68 14.31 -31.26
C ARG A 53 5.84 14.06 -30.01
N PHE A 54 6.34 13.15 -29.17
CA PHE A 54 5.80 12.89 -27.85
C PHE A 54 6.39 13.84 -26.80
N THR A 55 5.67 14.04 -25.70
CA THR A 55 6.16 14.69 -24.48
C THR A 55 6.04 13.70 -23.34
N LEU A 56 7.04 13.64 -22.47
CA LEU A 56 7.03 12.72 -21.33
C LEU A 56 6.38 13.40 -20.12
N GLN A 57 5.28 12.81 -19.66
CA GLN A 57 4.66 13.07 -18.37
C GLN A 57 5.04 11.94 -17.42
N VAL A 58 5.80 12.28 -16.37
CA VAL A 58 6.11 11.32 -15.30
C VAL A 58 5.06 11.51 -14.21
N ARG A 59 4.20 10.50 -14.01
CA ARG A 59 3.35 10.48 -12.82
C ARG A 59 4.28 10.37 -11.61
N ALA A 60 4.27 11.39 -10.76
CA ALA A 60 4.78 11.25 -9.42
C ALA A 60 3.97 10.11 -8.79
N ARG A 61 4.63 9.04 -8.36
CA ARG A 61 4.00 8.12 -7.42
C ARG A 61 3.67 9.01 -6.23
N THR A 62 2.39 9.31 -6.00
CA THR A 62 1.96 9.70 -4.66
C THR A 62 2.50 8.61 -3.77
N LYS A 63 3.52 8.93 -2.96
CA LYS A 63 4.10 7.98 -2.01
C LYS A 63 2.96 7.62 -1.08
N LYS A 64 2.24 6.55 -1.38
CA LYS A 64 1.22 5.99 -0.51
C LYS A 64 1.98 5.43 0.68
N ALA A 65 2.21 6.28 1.67
CA ALA A 65 2.52 6.00 3.07
C ALA A 65 3.53 4.86 3.36
N THR A 66 4.49 4.57 2.48
CA THR A 66 5.49 3.53 2.71
C THR A 66 6.84 3.97 2.18
N GLY A 67 7.59 4.65 3.05
CA GLY A 67 9.03 4.87 2.86
C GLY A 67 9.43 6.22 2.28
N ALA A 68 9.90 7.07 3.19
CA ALA A 68 10.83 8.19 2.97
C ALA A 68 10.30 9.44 2.25
N GLY A 69 10.11 10.50 3.04
CA GLY A 69 10.22 11.89 2.60
C GLY A 69 8.93 12.48 2.07
N ASP A 70 7.95 12.64 2.95
CA ASP A 70 7.56 13.93 3.53
C ASP A 70 6.79 13.61 4.81
N ALA A 71 6.58 14.60 5.68
CA ALA A 71 5.96 14.43 6.99
C ALA A 71 4.48 14.00 6.92
N SER A 72 4.20 12.83 6.36
CA SER A 72 3.01 12.05 6.72
C SER A 72 3.02 11.97 8.23
N GLU A 73 1.95 12.43 8.87
CA GLU A 73 1.81 12.48 10.31
C GLU A 73 2.29 11.16 10.90
N LEU A 74 3.48 11.18 11.51
CA LEU A 74 4.07 9.99 12.08
C LEU A 74 3.10 9.49 13.14
N ASN A 75 2.88 8.18 13.17
CA ASN A 75 2.17 7.51 14.26
C ASN A 75 2.65 8.14 15.60
N PRO A 76 1.74 8.53 16.50
CA PRO A 76 2.08 9.17 17.78
C PRO A 76 3.26 8.52 18.52
N PHE A 77 3.35 7.18 18.49
CA PHE A 77 4.49 6.45 19.07
C PHE A 77 5.81 6.68 18.32
N ALA A 78 5.79 6.69 16.99
CA ALA A 78 6.98 6.93 16.17
C ALA A 78 7.56 8.33 16.39
N ARG A 79 6.69 9.33 16.63
CA ARG A 79 7.10 10.68 17.01
C ARG A 79 7.79 10.69 18.38
N PHE A 80 7.19 10.02 19.36
CA PHE A 80 7.75 9.88 20.69
C PHE A 80 9.12 9.19 20.71
N VAL A 81 9.27 8.12 19.93
CA VAL A 81 10.55 7.41 19.77
C VAL A 81 11.60 8.34 19.17
N LYS A 82 11.26 9.10 18.11
CA LYS A 82 12.19 10.03 17.47
C LYS A 82 12.73 11.09 18.44
N GLU A 83 11.90 11.59 19.34
CA GLU A 83 12.26 12.63 20.32
C GLU A 83 13.10 12.09 21.50
N ASN A 84 12.88 10.84 21.92
CA ASN A 84 13.49 10.29 23.14
C ASN A 84 14.62 9.29 22.90
N TYR A 85 14.76 8.76 21.69
CA TYR A 85 15.79 7.78 21.35
C TYR A 85 17.22 8.27 21.66
N GLY A 86 17.51 9.55 21.39
CA GLY A 86 18.83 10.13 21.69
C GLY A 86 19.16 10.19 23.19
N LYS A 87 18.16 10.22 24.07
CA LYS A 87 18.33 10.30 25.53
C LYS A 87 18.65 8.94 26.15
N HIS A 88 18.10 7.86 25.58
CA HIS A 88 18.26 6.50 26.10
C HIS A 88 19.32 5.67 25.35
N LYS A 89 19.92 6.22 24.28
CA LYS A 89 21.03 5.59 23.57
C LYS A 89 22.36 5.90 24.27
N GLY A 90 22.75 5.06 25.23
CA GLY A 90 24.08 5.09 25.87
C GLY A 90 25.13 4.23 25.14
N PRO A 91 26.44 4.46 25.39
CA PRO A 91 27.50 3.60 24.88
C PRO A 91 27.39 2.20 25.53
N GLY A 92 26.95 1.20 24.75
CA GLY A 92 26.81 -0.19 25.19
C GLY A 92 25.38 -0.72 25.25
N VAL A 93 24.36 0.13 25.09
CA VAL A 93 22.96 -0.33 25.08
C VAL A 93 22.58 -0.81 23.68
N LYS A 94 22.04 -2.03 23.58
CA LYS A 94 21.51 -2.57 22.31
C LYS A 94 20.25 -1.80 21.91
N HIS A 95 20.06 -1.58 20.61
CA HIS A 95 18.88 -0.92 20.07
C HIS A 95 17.55 -1.49 20.58
N GLY A 96 17.45 -2.82 20.70
CA GLY A 96 16.24 -3.49 21.20
C GLY A 96 15.89 -3.13 22.65
N GLU A 97 16.90 -2.89 23.51
CA GLU A 97 16.65 -2.48 24.89
C GLU A 97 16.14 -1.04 24.96
N VAL A 98 16.69 -0.15 24.11
CA VAL A 98 16.20 1.23 23.98
C VAL A 98 14.74 1.25 23.53
N MET A 99 14.36 0.42 22.56
CA MET A 99 12.97 0.34 22.10
C MET A 99 12.02 -0.21 23.16
N ARG A 100 12.47 -1.17 23.98
CA ARG A 100 11.70 -1.71 25.09
C ARG A 100 11.41 -0.65 26.16
N ILE A 101 12.44 0.11 26.56
CA ILE A 101 12.31 1.21 27.52
C ILE A 101 11.36 2.30 26.98
N LEU A 102 11.51 2.69 25.71
CA LEU A 102 10.64 3.70 25.10
C LEU A 102 9.19 3.25 24.99
N ALA A 103 8.93 1.95 24.74
CA ALA A 103 7.59 1.41 24.72
C ALA A 103 6.93 1.45 26.10
N GLN A 104 7.67 1.15 27.17
CA GLN A 104 7.18 1.25 28.55
C GLN A 104 6.86 2.71 28.93
N LEU A 105 7.79 3.63 28.66
CA LEU A 105 7.60 5.07 28.93
C LEU A 105 6.42 5.66 28.14
N TYR A 106 6.20 5.21 26.91
CA TYR A 106 5.05 5.66 26.13
C TYR A 106 3.73 5.14 26.71
N LYS A 107 3.69 3.88 27.15
CA LYS A 107 2.51 3.29 27.80
C LYS A 107 2.14 4.07 29.07
N GLU A 108 3.13 4.35 29.91
CA GLU A 108 2.95 5.19 31.12
C GLU A 108 2.44 6.58 30.76
N LYS A 109 3.05 7.24 29.76
CA LYS A 109 2.62 8.56 29.28
C LYS A 109 1.17 8.55 28.82
N THR A 110 0.76 7.54 28.04
CA THR A 110 -0.63 7.42 27.56
C THR A 110 -1.63 7.21 28.70
N THR A 111 -1.25 6.47 29.76
CA THR A 111 -2.10 6.27 30.93
C THR A 111 -2.20 7.51 31.83
N THR A 112 -1.13 8.31 31.94
CA THR A 112 -1.14 9.55 32.74
C THR A 112 -1.85 10.71 32.04
N THR A 113 -1.87 10.75 30.71
CA THR A 113 -2.70 11.72 29.96
C THR A 113 -4.18 11.35 29.89
N ALA A 114 -4.59 10.19 30.41
CA ALA A 114 -6.01 9.80 30.51
C ALA A 114 -6.71 10.36 31.78
N SER A 115 -6.06 11.23 32.56
CA SER A 115 -6.62 11.82 33.79
C SER A 115 -7.07 13.28 33.67
N VAL A 116 -6.96 13.91 32.49
CA VAL A 116 -7.46 15.26 32.19
C VAL A 116 -7.79 15.36 30.70
N GLU A 117 -8.89 14.73 30.28
CA GLU A 117 -10.03 15.35 29.59
C GLU A 117 -11.23 14.42 29.78
N ASP A 118 -12.35 15.04 30.08
CA ASP A 118 -13.59 14.51 30.63
C ASP A 118 -14.47 13.85 29.53
N THR A 119 -15.18 12.78 29.93
CA THR A 119 -16.41 12.13 29.42
C THR A 119 -16.89 12.44 27.98
N ASP A 120 -17.26 11.45 27.17
CA ASP A 120 -18.59 10.84 27.28
C ASP A 120 -18.72 9.52 26.49
N SER A 121 -19.50 8.60 27.07
CA SER A 121 -20.06 7.37 26.49
C SER A 121 -19.12 6.18 26.24
N GLN A 122 -18.82 5.43 27.32
CA GLN A 122 -18.94 3.96 27.27
C GLN A 122 -20.44 3.62 27.14
N GLU A 123 -20.85 2.60 26.40
CA GLU A 123 -20.95 1.26 26.97
C GLU A 123 -21.17 0.16 25.91
N PRO A 124 -20.92 -1.10 26.31
CA PRO A 124 -20.51 -2.20 25.45
C PRO A 124 -21.67 -3.11 25.05
N LEU A 125 -21.55 -3.75 23.89
CA LEU A 125 -22.32 -4.96 23.57
C LEU A 125 -21.39 -5.99 22.93
N ASP A 126 -21.08 -7.00 23.74
CA ASP A 126 -20.98 -8.41 23.38
C ASP A 126 -21.79 -8.77 22.12
N MET A 127 -21.18 -9.49 21.17
CA MET A 127 -21.76 -10.74 20.65
C MET A 127 -20.82 -11.44 19.67
N SER A 128 -20.44 -12.65 20.09
CA SER A 128 -20.28 -13.85 19.28
C SER A 128 -19.31 -13.80 18.09
N VAL A 129 -18.16 -14.44 18.31
CA VAL A 129 -17.56 -15.46 17.44
C VAL A 129 -18.47 -15.83 16.25
N THR A 130 -18.18 -15.31 15.07
CA THR A 130 -18.71 -15.88 13.83
C THR A 130 -17.81 -17.02 13.41
N GLU A 131 -18.44 -18.18 13.38
CA GLU A 131 -17.88 -19.48 13.04
C GLU A 131 -17.08 -19.43 11.75
N CYS A 132 -15.92 -20.07 11.77
CA CYS A 132 -15.18 -20.45 10.59
C CYS A 132 -15.99 -21.52 9.83
N PRO A 133 -16.43 -21.30 8.59
CA PRO A 133 -16.92 -22.39 7.77
C PRO A 133 -15.75 -23.33 7.43
N GLU A 134 -16.07 -24.61 7.55
CA GLU A 134 -15.21 -25.78 7.64
C GLU A 134 -14.22 -25.99 6.47
N PRO A 135 -13.12 -26.75 6.70
CA PRO A 135 -12.15 -27.07 5.67
C PRO A 135 -12.77 -27.99 4.60
N LEU A 136 -12.78 -27.52 3.36
CA LEU A 136 -13.15 -28.37 2.22
C LEU A 136 -12.14 -29.51 2.07
N ASP A 137 -12.68 -30.71 2.17
CA ASP A 137 -12.06 -32.01 2.00
C ASP A 137 -11.35 -32.13 0.64
N MET A 138 -10.02 -32.30 0.69
CA MET A 138 -9.14 -32.50 -0.47
C MET A 138 -8.97 -33.99 -0.82
N SER A 139 -9.95 -34.85 -0.55
CA SER A 139 -9.82 -36.30 -0.78
C SER A 139 -10.27 -36.83 -2.15
N VAL A 140 -10.69 -36.00 -3.11
CA VAL A 140 -11.20 -36.50 -4.41
C VAL A 140 -10.36 -36.04 -5.61
N LEU A 141 -9.06 -36.33 -5.60
CA LEU A 141 -8.26 -36.49 -6.82
C LEU A 141 -7.26 -37.63 -6.65
N SER A 142 -7.80 -38.85 -6.48
CA SER A 142 -7.06 -40.08 -6.77
C SER A 142 -6.79 -40.12 -8.27
N ILE A 143 -5.57 -39.76 -8.64
CA ILE A 143 -4.96 -40.06 -9.93
C ILE A 143 -4.72 -41.56 -9.97
N HIS A 144 -5.47 -42.28 -10.81
CA HIS A 144 -5.08 -43.60 -11.29
C HIS A 144 -5.35 -43.67 -12.81
N ASP A 145 -4.24 -43.85 -13.53
CA ASP A 145 -3.99 -44.10 -14.96
C ASP A 145 -4.56 -43.15 -16.02
#